data_AF-A0A553LB87-F1
#
_entry.id   AF-A0A553LB87-F1
#
_cell.length_a   1.000
_cell.length_b   1.000
_cell.length_c   1.000
_cell.angle_alpha   90.00
_cell.angle_beta   90.00
_cell.angle_gamma   90.00
#
_symmetry.space_group_name_H-M   'P 1'
#
loop_
_entity.id
_entity.type
_entity.pdbx_description
1 polymer ?
#
loop_
_entity_poly.entity_id
_entity_poly.type
_entity_poly.pdbx_seq_one_letter_code
_entity_poly.pdbx_strand_id
1 'polypeptide(L)'
;MGRKSHTRTLYCSMNGFPVGELYLKKGRMSFKYATEWLEVEGGRAISLSLPMQKAEILGDAVHAYFDNLLPDTSAIREHMKDRLGADSAKPFDLLAKVGKDCVGALTFAEESATGEMPALSLSKLSEGGVAQIIRETRLEKMLGMNSDDDFRISLAGAQEKTALTLWEGNWCRPHGSTPTTHIFKPPILHHESLGIDLSSSVDNEWFCQRFMKNLGLVVANCEIAQFEDQRVLVVERFDRRIEEDTIFRLPQEDICQALGKVSGSKYEEKGGPGSQQVMQLLSGSKNAYEDRLEFLRVQIVFWLLAAVDGHGKNFSIALNQDGYRLTPFYDVLSAYPYFGQGNIQAKKIKMAMKVHSKNTHYKWNEIMARHWPEHGKKQGIDEDQTLAIMAYLDNKIESALNTSLKQANDLFDMGVGEVLTERTLTCLRKITNFLKG
;
A
#
# COMPACT_ATOMS: atom_id res chain seq x y z
N MET A 1 -15.68 41.09 -22.78
CA MET A 1 -16.39 39.84 -22.40
C MET A 1 -15.43 38.95 -21.64
N GLY A 2 -15.62 38.79 -20.32
CA GLY A 2 -14.76 37.92 -19.51
C GLY A 2 -14.90 36.47 -19.95
N ARG A 3 -13.80 35.82 -20.33
CA ARG A 3 -13.75 34.41 -20.67
C ARG A 3 -14.30 33.62 -19.48
N LYS A 4 -15.46 32.94 -19.63
CA LYS A 4 -16.00 32.06 -18.59
C LYS A 4 -14.89 31.09 -18.20
N SER A 5 -14.38 31.18 -16.98
CA SER A 5 -13.48 30.18 -16.44
C SER A 5 -14.28 28.88 -16.35
N HIS A 6 -14.03 27.92 -17.24
CA HIS A 6 -14.62 26.59 -17.15
C HIS A 6 -14.02 25.87 -15.94
N THR A 7 -14.62 26.11 -14.77
CA THR A 7 -14.41 25.28 -13.59
C THR A 7 -15.02 23.93 -13.89
N ARG A 8 -14.22 22.87 -13.81
CA ARG A 8 -14.70 21.49 -13.80
C ARG A 8 -14.79 21.02 -12.36
N THR A 9 -15.78 20.18 -12.07
CA THR A 9 -16.08 19.69 -10.72
C THR A 9 -16.23 18.18 -10.76
N LEU A 10 -15.62 17.50 -9.79
CA LEU A 10 -15.94 16.12 -9.43
C LEU A 10 -16.56 16.12 -8.05
N TYR A 11 -17.74 15.53 -7.93
CA TYR A 11 -18.41 15.31 -6.67
C TYR A 11 -17.79 14.10 -5.99
N CYS A 12 -17.41 14.27 -4.73
CA CYS A 12 -16.77 13.26 -3.91
C CYS A 12 -17.78 12.76 -2.88
N SER A 13 -17.91 11.45 -2.77
CA SER A 13 -18.81 10.80 -1.81
C SER A 13 -18.11 9.66 -1.08
N MET A 14 -18.62 9.31 0.10
CA MET A 14 -18.22 8.12 0.84
C MET A 14 -19.47 7.29 1.10
N ASN A 15 -19.50 6.05 0.59
CA ASN A 15 -20.63 5.14 0.81
C ASN A 15 -21.99 5.81 0.48
N GLY A 16 -22.07 6.50 -0.67
CA GLY A 16 -23.30 7.18 -1.09
C GLY A 16 -23.54 8.57 -0.48
N PHE A 17 -22.88 8.92 0.62
CA PHE A 17 -23.02 10.24 1.25
C PHE A 17 -22.13 11.29 0.58
N PRO A 18 -22.66 12.47 0.20
CA PRO A 18 -21.85 13.58 -0.30
C PRO A 18 -20.85 14.07 0.75
N VAL A 19 -19.57 14.13 0.38
CA VAL A 19 -18.47 14.56 1.26
C VAL A 19 -17.94 15.93 0.86
N GLY A 20 -17.88 16.21 -0.44
CA GLY A 20 -17.38 17.48 -0.95
C GLY A 20 -17.18 17.48 -2.45
N GLU A 21 -16.52 18.53 -2.93
CA GLU A 21 -16.30 18.80 -4.34
C GLU A 21 -14.81 19.03 -4.60
N LEU A 22 -14.26 18.32 -5.56
CA LEU A 22 -12.94 18.57 -6.13
C LEU A 22 -13.11 19.46 -7.36
N TYR A 23 -12.50 20.64 -7.34
CA TYR A 23 -12.51 21.58 -8.46
C TYR A 23 -11.20 21.54 -9.24
N LEU A 24 -11.30 21.79 -10.54
CA LEU A 24 -10.17 22.13 -11.40
C LEU A 24 -10.39 23.52 -12.01
N LYS A 25 -9.63 24.51 -11.54
CA LYS A 25 -9.70 25.91 -11.97
C LYS A 25 -8.35 26.34 -12.54
N LYS A 26 -8.28 26.66 -13.84
CA LYS A 26 -7.03 27.07 -14.53
C LYS A 26 -5.86 26.08 -14.29
N GLY A 27 -6.15 24.78 -14.28
CA GLY A 27 -5.16 23.73 -14.07
C GLY A 27 -4.72 23.51 -12.61
N ARG A 28 -5.32 24.21 -11.64
CA ARG A 28 -5.08 24.02 -10.21
C ARG A 28 -6.26 23.29 -9.58
N MET A 29 -5.94 22.28 -8.76
CA MET A 29 -6.93 21.55 -7.98
C MET A 29 -7.20 22.24 -6.65
N SER A 30 -8.45 22.15 -6.21
CA SER A 30 -8.89 22.61 -4.90
C SER A 30 -10.04 21.74 -4.41
N PHE A 31 -10.19 21.60 -3.09
CA PHE A 31 -11.22 20.74 -2.51
C PHE A 31 -12.08 21.53 -1.54
N LYS A 32 -13.39 21.31 -1.55
CA LYS A 32 -14.30 21.94 -0.60
C LYS A 32 -15.21 20.88 0.00
N TYR A 33 -15.27 20.81 1.32
CA TYR A 33 -16.21 19.94 2.02
C TYR A 33 -17.66 20.41 1.81
N ALA A 34 -18.57 19.45 1.67
CA ALA A 34 -20.00 19.69 1.69
C ALA A 34 -20.41 20.18 3.08
N THR A 35 -21.38 21.09 3.17
CA THR A 35 -21.82 21.65 4.46
C THR A 35 -22.43 20.56 5.33
N GLU A 36 -23.21 19.69 4.69
CA GLU A 36 -23.88 18.54 5.27
C GLU A 36 -22.86 17.57 5.88
N TRP A 37 -21.71 17.37 5.24
CA TRP A 37 -20.63 16.52 5.77
C TRP A 37 -19.91 17.14 6.96
N LEU A 38 -19.83 18.47 7.04
CA LEU A 38 -19.25 19.17 8.18
C LEU A 38 -20.14 19.10 9.43
N GLU A 39 -21.43 18.89 9.23
CA GLU A 39 -22.45 18.93 10.29
C GLU A 39 -22.97 17.52 10.67
N VAL A 40 -22.76 16.51 9.82
CA VAL A 40 -23.20 15.13 10.09
C VAL A 40 -22.41 14.50 11.24
N GLU A 41 -23.12 13.79 12.10
CA GLU A 41 -22.51 12.98 13.15
C GLU A 41 -21.60 11.91 12.53
N GLY A 42 -20.35 11.84 12.98
CA GLY A 42 -19.35 10.93 12.42
C GLY A 42 -18.73 11.39 11.10
N GLY A 43 -19.01 12.63 10.67
CA GLY A 43 -18.26 13.33 9.64
C GLY A 43 -16.77 13.42 10.03
N ARG A 44 -15.89 13.25 9.05
CA ARG A 44 -14.43 13.22 9.28
C ARG A 44 -13.66 13.77 8.08
N ALA A 45 -12.41 14.13 8.29
CA ALA A 45 -11.57 14.58 7.18
C ALA A 45 -11.32 13.44 6.17
N ILE A 46 -11.24 13.76 4.88
CA ILE A 46 -10.84 12.79 3.84
C ILE A 46 -9.35 12.42 3.92
N SER A 47 -8.57 13.28 4.58
CA SER A 47 -7.14 13.15 4.82
C SER A 47 -6.73 13.99 6.02
N LEU A 48 -5.74 13.55 6.79
CA LEU A 48 -5.08 14.37 7.80
C LEU A 48 -4.41 15.61 7.19
N SER A 49 -4.01 15.56 5.91
CA SER A 49 -3.46 16.71 5.19
C SER A 49 -4.52 17.70 4.67
N LEU A 50 -5.80 17.29 4.68
CA LEU A 50 -6.94 18.07 4.21
C LEU A 50 -7.99 18.17 5.34
N PRO A 51 -7.71 18.88 6.45
CA PRO A 51 -8.59 18.93 7.61
C PRO A 51 -9.96 19.52 7.27
N MET A 52 -11.00 19.09 8.00
CA MET A 52 -12.37 19.59 7.83
C MET A 52 -12.43 21.09 8.11
N GLN A 53 -12.92 21.85 7.13
CA GLN A 53 -13.13 23.29 7.22
C GLN A 53 -14.18 23.76 6.22
N LYS A 54 -14.83 24.89 6.52
CA LYS A 54 -15.85 25.50 5.64
C LYS A 54 -15.25 26.11 4.38
N ALA A 55 -14.01 26.60 4.47
CA ALA A 55 -13.31 27.24 3.36
C ALA A 55 -12.83 26.20 2.33
N GLU A 56 -12.74 26.63 1.07
CA GLU A 56 -12.11 25.84 0.00
C GLU A 56 -10.61 25.66 0.31
N ILE A 57 -10.15 24.42 0.29
CA ILE A 57 -8.75 24.04 0.52
C ILE A 57 -7.99 24.17 -0.81
N LEU A 58 -6.89 24.90 -0.76
CA LEU A 58 -6.03 25.18 -1.90
C LEU A 58 -4.62 24.64 -1.66
N GLY A 59 -3.89 24.37 -2.73
CA GLY A 59 -2.44 24.14 -2.67
C GLY A 59 -2.02 22.68 -2.83
N ASP A 60 -0.74 22.44 -2.56
CA ASP A 60 -0.05 21.20 -2.95
C ASP A 60 -0.57 19.97 -2.21
N ALA A 61 -1.11 20.12 -1.00
CA ALA A 61 -1.70 19.01 -0.24
C ALA A 61 -2.90 18.40 -0.96
N VAL A 62 -3.75 19.24 -1.59
CA VAL A 62 -4.88 18.77 -2.40
C VAL A 62 -4.36 17.95 -3.58
N HIS A 63 -3.37 18.47 -4.29
CA HIS A 63 -2.76 17.75 -5.39
C HIS A 63 -2.14 16.42 -4.93
N ALA A 64 -1.35 16.44 -3.86
CA ALA A 64 -0.70 15.26 -3.31
C ALA A 64 -1.71 14.18 -2.92
N TYR A 65 -2.79 14.53 -2.22
CA TYR A 65 -3.80 13.55 -1.81
C TYR A 65 -4.40 12.79 -3.00
N PHE A 66 -4.91 13.53 -3.99
CA PHE A 66 -5.58 12.94 -5.16
C PHE A 66 -4.59 12.26 -6.13
N ASP A 67 -3.37 12.75 -6.23
CA ASP A 67 -2.30 12.13 -7.01
C ASP A 67 -1.90 10.75 -6.47
N ASN A 68 -1.87 10.57 -5.16
CA ASN A 68 -1.52 9.30 -4.51
C ASN A 68 -2.58 8.20 -4.66
N LEU A 69 -3.80 8.52 -5.09
CA LEU A 69 -4.86 7.55 -5.40
C LEU A 69 -4.64 6.85 -6.75
N LEU A 70 -3.69 7.33 -7.55
CA LEU A 70 -3.39 6.84 -8.89
C LEU A 70 -2.04 6.12 -8.91
N PRO A 71 -1.77 5.29 -9.94
CA PRO A 71 -0.47 4.64 -10.11
C PRO A 71 0.70 5.63 -10.12
N ASP A 72 1.86 5.20 -9.61
CA ASP A 72 3.03 6.09 -9.50
C ASP A 72 3.67 6.40 -10.86
N THR A 73 3.72 5.42 -11.77
CA THR A 73 4.45 5.51 -13.04
C THR A 73 3.68 6.32 -14.07
N SER A 74 4.33 7.32 -14.67
CA SER A 74 3.74 8.16 -15.73
C SER A 74 3.28 7.35 -16.95
N ALA A 75 4.06 6.34 -17.35
CA ALA A 75 3.73 5.47 -18.48
C ALA A 75 2.40 4.72 -18.27
N ILE A 76 2.15 4.22 -17.05
CA ILE A 76 0.87 3.59 -16.68
C ILE A 76 -0.27 4.61 -16.79
N ARG A 77 -0.05 5.86 -16.36
CA ARG A 77 -1.06 6.93 -16.44
C ARG A 77 -1.38 7.35 -17.87
N GLU A 78 -0.38 7.43 -18.73
CA GLU A 78 -0.58 7.72 -20.16
C GLU A 78 -1.39 6.61 -20.84
N HIS A 79 -1.06 5.35 -20.55
CA HIS A 79 -1.85 4.21 -21.04
C HIS A 79 -3.29 4.23 -20.50
N MET A 80 -3.49 4.55 -19.22
CA MET A 80 -4.84 4.73 -18.65
C MET A 80 -5.61 5.84 -19.36
N LYS A 81 -4.96 6.97 -19.66
CA LYS A 81 -5.57 8.09 -20.38
C LYS A 81 -6.05 7.64 -21.76
N ASP A 82 -5.21 6.98 -22.54
CA ASP A 82 -5.55 6.53 -23.89
C ASP A 82 -6.67 5.48 -23.88
N ARG A 83 -6.59 4.49 -22.97
CA ARG A 83 -7.59 3.41 -22.85
C ARG A 83 -8.96 3.91 -22.42
N LEU A 84 -9.00 4.85 -21.48
CA LEU A 84 -10.24 5.35 -20.87
C LEU A 84 -10.81 6.58 -21.60
N GLY A 85 -10.10 7.09 -22.61
CA GLY A 85 -10.41 8.35 -23.26
C GLY A 85 -10.46 9.51 -22.26
N ALA A 86 -9.49 9.58 -21.34
CA ALA A 86 -9.39 10.70 -20.41
C ALA A 86 -8.79 11.92 -21.10
N ASP A 87 -9.19 13.13 -20.68
CA ASP A 87 -8.71 14.38 -21.28
C ASP A 87 -7.20 14.58 -21.11
N SER A 88 -6.61 14.04 -20.02
CA SER A 88 -5.17 14.03 -19.78
C SER A 88 -4.77 12.93 -18.79
N ALA A 89 -3.47 12.67 -18.65
CA ALA A 89 -2.91 11.76 -17.65
C ALA A 89 -2.78 12.40 -16.25
N LYS A 90 -3.39 13.58 -16.04
CA LYS A 90 -3.35 14.30 -14.76
C LYS A 90 -4.38 13.74 -13.77
N PRO A 91 -4.19 13.95 -12.45
CA PRO A 91 -5.02 13.29 -11.45
C PRO A 91 -6.52 13.51 -11.59
N PHE A 92 -6.95 14.76 -11.81
CA PHE A 92 -8.36 15.09 -11.97
C PHE A 92 -9.03 14.31 -13.11
N ASP A 93 -8.41 14.27 -14.29
CA ASP A 93 -8.98 13.66 -15.49
C ASP A 93 -9.03 12.14 -15.38
N LEU A 94 -8.00 11.54 -14.80
CA LEU A 94 -7.98 10.10 -14.55
C LEU A 94 -9.02 9.70 -13.49
N LEU A 95 -9.11 10.42 -12.38
CA LEU A 95 -10.10 10.17 -11.33
C LEU A 95 -11.54 10.32 -11.83
N ALA A 96 -11.80 11.22 -12.78
CA ALA A 96 -13.12 11.32 -13.42
C ALA A 96 -13.54 10.01 -14.12
N LYS A 97 -12.57 9.20 -14.59
CA LYS A 97 -12.82 7.92 -15.28
C LYS A 97 -12.78 6.71 -14.35
N VAL A 98 -11.78 6.62 -13.47
CA VAL A 98 -11.56 5.42 -12.61
C VAL A 98 -11.97 5.60 -11.15
N GLY A 99 -12.36 6.80 -10.75
CA GLY A 99 -12.58 7.15 -9.34
C GLY A 99 -13.81 6.51 -8.68
N LYS A 100 -14.47 5.55 -9.33
CA LYS A 100 -15.62 4.85 -8.75
C LYS A 100 -15.22 3.80 -7.72
N ASP A 101 -13.97 3.33 -7.74
CA ASP A 101 -13.44 2.41 -6.74
C ASP A 101 -11.93 2.60 -6.51
N CYS A 102 -11.60 3.54 -5.63
CA CYS A 102 -10.21 3.82 -5.22
C CYS A 102 -9.82 3.09 -3.93
N VAL A 103 -8.56 3.22 -3.52
CA VAL A 103 -8.13 2.91 -2.15
C VAL A 103 -8.85 3.85 -1.17
N GLY A 104 -9.25 3.33 -0.02
CA GLY A 104 -10.07 4.02 0.97
C GLY A 104 -11.55 4.05 0.56
N ALA A 105 -12.27 5.08 1.01
CA ALA A 105 -13.72 5.18 0.87
C ALA A 105 -14.24 6.23 -0.10
N LEU A 106 -13.35 7.08 -0.63
CA LEU A 106 -13.78 8.18 -1.49
C LEU A 106 -14.09 7.69 -2.90
N THR A 107 -15.24 8.10 -3.42
CA THR A 107 -15.66 7.87 -4.80
C THR A 107 -15.90 9.19 -5.52
N PHE A 108 -15.67 9.21 -6.84
CA PHE A 108 -15.74 10.41 -7.69
C PHE A 108 -16.77 10.24 -8.80
N ALA A 109 -17.57 11.28 -9.02
CA ALA A 109 -18.57 11.33 -10.07
C ALA A 109 -18.74 12.75 -10.65
N GLU A 110 -19.33 12.85 -11.83
CA GLU A 110 -19.70 14.14 -12.46
C GLU A 110 -20.99 14.73 -11.87
N GLU A 111 -21.74 13.93 -11.11
CA GLU A 111 -22.99 14.31 -10.44
C GLU A 111 -22.88 14.01 -8.93
N SER A 112 -23.61 14.78 -8.12
CA SER A 112 -23.66 14.55 -6.67
C SER A 112 -24.35 13.23 -6.35
N ALA A 113 -23.86 12.56 -5.30
CA ALA A 113 -24.53 11.39 -4.77
C ALA A 113 -25.87 11.76 -4.13
N THR A 114 -26.80 10.79 -4.08
CA THR A 114 -28.16 10.96 -3.55
C THR A 114 -28.23 10.86 -2.03
N GLY A 115 -27.15 10.44 -1.35
CA GLY A 115 -27.16 10.12 0.08
C GLY A 115 -27.55 8.67 0.39
N GLU A 116 -27.84 7.86 -0.63
CA GLU A 116 -28.19 6.45 -0.48
C GLU A 116 -27.02 5.54 -0.82
N MET A 117 -26.93 4.40 -0.12
CA MET A 117 -25.96 3.36 -0.46
C MET A 117 -26.25 2.83 -1.87
N PRO A 118 -25.24 2.81 -2.77
CA PRO A 118 -25.44 2.24 -4.09
C PRO A 118 -25.73 0.74 -3.99
N ALA A 119 -26.76 0.28 -4.70
CA ALA A 119 -27.03 -1.14 -4.83
C ALA A 119 -25.85 -1.87 -5.50
N LEU A 120 -25.58 -3.09 -5.04
CA LEU A 120 -24.56 -3.93 -5.64
C LEU A 120 -24.98 -4.35 -7.05
N SER A 121 -24.09 -4.13 -8.01
CA SER A 121 -24.26 -4.52 -9.40
C SER A 121 -23.02 -5.29 -9.83
N LEU A 122 -23.17 -6.60 -10.02
CA LEU A 122 -22.05 -7.50 -10.25
C LEU A 122 -22.45 -8.68 -11.14
N SER A 123 -21.49 -9.17 -11.93
CA SER A 123 -21.66 -10.37 -12.74
C SER A 123 -20.73 -11.45 -12.24
N LYS A 124 -21.29 -12.62 -11.92
CA LYS A 124 -20.52 -13.81 -11.54
C LYS A 124 -19.56 -14.21 -12.66
N LEU A 125 -18.34 -14.55 -12.30
CA LEU A 125 -17.30 -15.02 -13.21
C LEU A 125 -17.12 -16.53 -13.05
N SER A 126 -16.88 -17.21 -14.17
CA SER A 126 -16.28 -18.55 -14.15
C SER A 126 -14.79 -18.44 -13.84
N GLU A 127 -14.15 -19.57 -13.52
CA GLU A 127 -12.69 -19.64 -13.37
C GLU A 127 -11.97 -19.07 -14.61
N GLY A 128 -12.37 -19.48 -15.83
CA GLY A 128 -11.82 -18.95 -17.07
C GLY A 128 -12.09 -17.47 -17.30
N GLY A 129 -13.21 -16.94 -16.79
CA GLY A 129 -13.49 -15.50 -16.80
C GLY A 129 -12.53 -14.70 -15.91
N VAL A 130 -12.19 -15.24 -14.73
CA VAL A 130 -11.16 -14.65 -13.85
C VAL A 130 -9.79 -14.72 -14.53
N ALA A 131 -9.43 -15.88 -15.08
CA ALA A 131 -8.17 -16.08 -15.80
C ALA A 131 -8.02 -15.09 -16.97
N GLN A 132 -9.08 -14.87 -17.76
CA GLN A 132 -9.07 -13.90 -18.85
C GLN A 132 -8.78 -12.48 -18.36
N ILE A 133 -9.44 -12.01 -17.30
CA ILE A 133 -9.20 -10.67 -16.74
C ILE A 133 -7.74 -10.52 -16.29
N ILE A 134 -7.17 -11.57 -15.68
CA ILE A 134 -5.76 -11.56 -15.28
C ILE A 134 -4.86 -11.47 -16.53
N ARG A 135 -5.10 -12.28 -17.58
CA ARG A 135 -4.32 -12.21 -18.84
C ARG A 135 -4.38 -10.82 -19.47
N GLU A 136 -5.56 -10.21 -19.54
CA GLU A 136 -5.76 -8.86 -20.06
C GLU A 136 -4.96 -7.82 -19.26
N THR A 137 -5.00 -7.91 -17.92
CA THR A 137 -4.24 -7.03 -17.03
C THR A 137 -2.73 -7.09 -17.31
N ARG A 138 -2.21 -8.27 -17.61
CA ARG A 138 -0.78 -8.47 -17.94
C ARG A 138 -0.40 -7.89 -19.30
N LEU A 139 -1.22 -8.14 -20.31
CA LEU A 139 -1.01 -7.61 -21.66
C LEU A 139 -1.05 -6.07 -21.70
N GLU A 140 -1.96 -5.47 -20.93
CA GLU A 140 -2.11 -4.02 -20.86
C GLU A 140 -0.86 -3.30 -20.35
N LYS A 141 -0.19 -3.84 -19.33
CA LYS A 141 1.04 -3.20 -18.83
C LYS A 141 2.21 -3.39 -19.79
N MET A 142 2.33 -4.54 -20.47
CA MET A 142 3.36 -4.73 -21.50
C MET A 142 3.31 -3.65 -22.59
N LEU A 143 2.10 -3.25 -23.01
CA LEU A 143 1.91 -2.17 -23.99
C LEU A 143 2.28 -0.78 -23.44
N GLY A 144 2.15 -0.58 -22.13
CA GLY A 144 2.48 0.67 -21.44
C GLY A 144 3.96 0.85 -21.08
N MET A 145 4.82 -0.15 -21.27
CA MET A 145 6.22 -0.16 -20.81
C MET A 145 7.27 0.28 -21.86
N ASN A 146 6.87 0.90 -22.96
CA ASN A 146 7.80 1.34 -24.03
C ASN A 146 8.66 2.59 -23.68
N SER A 147 9.02 2.81 -22.40
CA SER A 147 9.86 3.95 -21.97
C SER A 147 10.99 3.52 -21.01
N ASP A 148 12.21 3.95 -21.32
CA ASP A 148 13.49 3.52 -20.72
C ASP A 148 13.77 3.96 -19.26
N ASP A 149 12.85 4.63 -18.56
CA ASP A 149 13.20 5.48 -17.40
C ASP A 149 13.03 4.87 -15.98
N ASP A 150 12.68 3.59 -15.82
CA ASP A 150 12.35 3.01 -14.51
C ASP A 150 13.53 2.35 -13.75
N PHE A 151 14.67 3.06 -13.65
CA PHE A 151 15.91 2.52 -13.05
C PHE A 151 15.98 2.50 -11.50
N ARG A 152 14.84 2.50 -10.79
CA ARG A 152 14.78 2.18 -9.35
C ARG A 152 13.53 1.36 -9.07
N ILE A 153 13.69 0.05 -9.18
CA ILE A 153 12.64 -0.95 -9.00
C ILE A 153 12.01 -0.78 -7.62
N SER A 154 10.82 -0.17 -7.58
CA SER A 154 9.86 -0.41 -6.50
C SER A 154 9.38 -1.84 -6.72
N LEU A 155 9.90 -2.76 -5.90
CA LEU A 155 9.63 -4.19 -5.99
C LEU A 155 8.12 -4.50 -5.92
N ALA A 156 7.34 -3.58 -5.34
CA ALA A 156 5.92 -3.78 -5.06
C ALA A 156 5.00 -2.73 -5.75
N GLY A 157 5.43 -1.48 -5.88
CA GLY A 157 4.61 -0.38 -6.41
C GLY A 157 4.37 -0.37 -7.92
N ALA A 158 5.19 -1.09 -8.70
CA ALA A 158 5.06 -1.19 -10.16
C ALA A 158 4.36 -2.49 -10.62
N GLN A 159 3.89 -3.35 -9.71
CA GLN A 159 3.31 -4.64 -10.04
C GLN A 159 1.94 -4.51 -10.74
N GLU A 160 1.71 -5.37 -11.73
CA GLU A 160 0.39 -5.52 -12.37
C GLU A 160 -0.61 -5.98 -11.34
N LYS A 161 -1.78 -5.34 -11.31
CA LYS A 161 -2.86 -5.77 -10.43
C LYS A 161 -4.20 -5.45 -11.00
N THR A 162 -5.14 -6.33 -10.72
CA THR A 162 -6.57 -6.11 -10.93
C THR A 162 -7.30 -6.29 -9.60
N ALA A 163 -8.59 -5.98 -9.56
CA ALA A 163 -9.38 -6.14 -8.36
C ALA A 163 -10.77 -6.67 -8.72
N LEU A 164 -11.25 -7.61 -7.92
CA LEU A 164 -12.53 -8.29 -8.11
C LEU A 164 -13.32 -8.32 -6.79
N THR A 165 -14.59 -8.66 -6.89
CA THR A 165 -15.48 -8.78 -5.74
C THR A 165 -15.75 -10.26 -5.46
N LEU A 166 -15.31 -10.76 -4.31
CA LEU A 166 -15.84 -11.99 -3.73
C LEU A 166 -17.20 -11.70 -3.09
N TRP A 167 -18.27 -12.28 -3.63
CA TRP A 167 -19.64 -12.12 -3.14
C TRP A 167 -20.33 -13.48 -3.07
N GLU A 168 -20.93 -13.83 -1.93
CA GLU A 168 -21.59 -15.12 -1.70
C GLU A 168 -20.74 -16.34 -2.14
N GLY A 169 -19.44 -16.29 -1.84
CA GLY A 169 -18.49 -17.35 -2.18
C GLY A 169 -18.10 -17.43 -3.67
N ASN A 170 -18.47 -16.44 -4.49
CA ASN A 170 -18.16 -16.42 -5.92
C ASN A 170 -17.35 -15.19 -6.31
N TRP A 171 -16.39 -15.37 -7.22
CA TRP A 171 -15.71 -14.24 -7.86
C TRP A 171 -16.63 -13.55 -8.85
N CYS A 172 -16.71 -12.23 -8.75
CA CYS A 172 -17.61 -11.41 -9.53
C CYS A 172 -16.87 -10.19 -10.09
N ARG A 173 -17.26 -9.78 -11.30
CA ARG A 173 -16.88 -8.49 -11.89
C ARG A 173 -17.83 -7.42 -11.34
N PRO A 174 -17.33 -6.41 -10.61
CA PRO A 174 -18.16 -5.30 -10.17
C PRO A 174 -18.47 -4.35 -11.33
N HIS A 175 -19.67 -3.76 -11.28
CA HIS A 175 -20.12 -2.72 -12.20
C HIS A 175 -20.46 -1.43 -11.46
N GLY A 176 -20.39 -0.31 -12.16
CA GLY A 176 -20.73 0.99 -11.61
C GLY A 176 -19.85 1.37 -10.41
N SER A 177 -20.47 1.62 -9.27
CA SER A 177 -19.83 1.96 -7.99
C SER A 177 -19.75 0.78 -7.02
N THR A 178 -20.00 -0.45 -7.48
CA THR A 178 -19.85 -1.66 -6.66
C THR A 178 -18.38 -1.82 -6.24
N PRO A 179 -18.06 -1.92 -4.94
CA PRO A 179 -16.68 -2.03 -4.51
C PRO A 179 -16.08 -3.40 -4.84
N THR A 180 -14.81 -3.39 -5.25
CA THR A 180 -13.96 -4.60 -5.20
C THR A 180 -13.64 -4.95 -3.75
N THR A 181 -13.41 -6.23 -3.48
CA THR A 181 -13.07 -6.75 -2.13
C THR A 181 -11.69 -7.39 -2.07
N HIS A 182 -11.10 -7.73 -3.22
CA HIS A 182 -9.80 -8.37 -3.30
C HIS A 182 -8.95 -7.78 -4.42
N ILE A 183 -7.65 -7.70 -4.19
CA ILE A 183 -6.64 -7.32 -5.17
C ILE A 183 -5.94 -8.59 -5.64
N PHE A 184 -5.80 -8.74 -6.94
CA PHE A 184 -5.15 -9.86 -7.61
C PHE A 184 -3.82 -9.38 -8.14
N LYS A 185 -2.73 -9.98 -7.65
CA LYS A 185 -1.36 -9.65 -8.03
C LYS A 185 -0.73 -10.86 -8.76
N PRO A 186 -0.71 -10.89 -10.10
CA PRO A 186 0.08 -11.87 -10.84
C PRO A 186 1.58 -11.71 -10.58
N PRO A 187 2.39 -12.75 -10.87
CA PRO A 187 3.84 -12.66 -10.84
C PRO A 187 4.35 -11.46 -11.62
N ILE A 188 5.26 -10.71 -11.01
CA ILE A 188 5.99 -9.64 -11.67
C ILE A 188 6.79 -10.24 -12.81
N LEU A 189 6.55 -9.74 -14.02
CA LEU A 189 7.24 -10.17 -15.22
C LEU A 189 8.75 -9.95 -15.12
N HIS A 190 9.51 -10.86 -15.72
CA HIS A 190 10.95 -10.73 -15.86
C HIS A 190 11.29 -9.45 -16.63
N HIS A 191 12.14 -8.62 -16.05
CA HIS A 191 12.68 -7.45 -16.73
C HIS A 191 14.01 -7.85 -17.36
N GLU A 192 13.98 -8.32 -18.62
CA GLU A 192 15.19 -8.77 -19.35
C GLU A 192 16.29 -7.70 -19.36
N SER A 193 15.92 -6.42 -19.48
CA SER A 193 16.83 -5.28 -19.45
C SER A 193 17.55 -5.08 -18.10
N LEU A 194 16.99 -5.59 -17.00
CA LEU A 194 17.54 -5.45 -15.65
C LEU A 194 18.25 -6.72 -15.16
N GLY A 195 18.13 -7.84 -15.89
CA GLY A 195 18.74 -9.12 -15.52
C GLY A 195 18.25 -9.67 -14.19
N ILE A 196 17.00 -9.39 -13.82
CA ILE A 196 16.37 -9.80 -12.56
C ILE A 196 15.10 -10.58 -12.87
N ASP A 197 15.01 -11.78 -12.32
CA ASP A 197 13.82 -12.62 -12.35
C ASP A 197 13.00 -12.45 -11.09
N LEU A 198 11.83 -11.81 -11.24
CA LEU A 198 10.84 -11.56 -10.19
C LEU A 198 9.63 -12.50 -10.28
N SER A 199 9.73 -13.60 -11.04
CA SER A 199 8.66 -14.58 -11.21
C SER A 199 8.19 -15.21 -9.89
N SER A 200 9.06 -15.27 -8.87
CA SER A 200 8.75 -15.74 -7.52
C SER A 200 8.08 -14.70 -6.61
N SER A 201 7.69 -13.53 -7.14
CA SER A 201 7.06 -12.45 -6.37
C SER A 201 5.78 -12.86 -5.62
N VAL A 202 4.96 -13.76 -6.19
CA VAL A 202 3.75 -14.29 -5.53
C VAL A 202 4.12 -15.08 -4.28
N ASP A 203 5.08 -16.01 -4.38
CA ASP A 203 5.57 -16.82 -3.27
C ASP A 203 6.24 -15.96 -2.20
N ASN A 204 7.07 -15.02 -2.65
CA ASN A 204 7.81 -14.13 -1.78
C ASN A 204 6.88 -13.28 -0.92
N GLU A 205 5.91 -12.60 -1.54
CA GLU A 205 4.96 -11.77 -0.82
C GLU A 205 4.04 -12.60 0.09
N TRP A 206 3.50 -13.72 -0.39
CA TRP A 206 2.67 -14.61 0.45
C TRP A 206 3.45 -15.09 1.68
N PHE A 207 4.70 -15.54 1.49
CA PHE A 207 5.52 -16.05 2.58
C PHE A 207 5.85 -14.94 3.59
N CYS A 208 6.24 -13.75 3.12
CA CYS A 208 6.52 -12.61 3.99
C CYS A 208 5.30 -12.22 4.82
N GLN A 209 4.11 -12.13 4.20
CA GLN A 209 2.86 -11.82 4.89
C GLN A 209 2.47 -12.92 5.88
N ARG A 210 2.58 -14.20 5.50
CA ARG A 210 2.27 -15.34 6.37
C ARG A 210 3.20 -15.41 7.58
N PHE A 211 4.49 -15.18 7.37
CA PHE A 211 5.50 -15.07 8.41
C PHE A 211 5.19 -13.93 9.39
N MET A 212 4.91 -12.73 8.87
CA MET A 212 4.56 -11.59 9.71
C MET A 212 3.29 -11.85 10.54
N LYS A 213 2.27 -12.47 9.93
CA LYS A 213 1.05 -12.91 10.65
C LYS A 213 1.37 -13.88 11.78
N ASN A 214 2.18 -14.91 11.51
CA ASN A 214 2.60 -15.90 12.51
C ASN A 214 3.52 -15.32 13.60
N LEU A 215 4.14 -14.17 13.34
CA LEU A 215 4.91 -13.40 14.31
C LEU A 215 4.02 -12.48 15.18
N GLY A 216 2.71 -12.43 14.90
CA GLY A 216 1.73 -11.64 15.64
C GLY A 216 1.59 -10.21 15.14
N LEU A 217 2.04 -9.89 13.92
CA LEU A 217 1.76 -8.62 13.26
C LEU A 217 0.37 -8.65 12.61
N VAL A 218 -0.33 -7.52 12.63
CA VAL A 218 -1.58 -7.36 11.89
C VAL A 218 -1.24 -7.10 10.43
N VAL A 219 -1.59 -8.03 9.54
CA VAL A 219 -1.30 -7.96 8.11
C VAL A 219 -2.55 -8.20 7.27
N ALA A 220 -2.55 -7.71 6.04
CA ALA A 220 -3.58 -8.05 5.06
C ALA A 220 -3.58 -9.56 4.80
N ASN A 221 -4.76 -10.18 4.79
CA ASN A 221 -4.88 -11.60 4.45
C ASN A 221 -4.59 -11.80 2.97
N CYS A 222 -3.83 -12.84 2.64
CA CYS A 222 -3.56 -13.19 1.26
C CYS A 222 -3.38 -14.69 1.07
N GLU A 223 -3.82 -15.20 -0.08
CA GLU A 223 -3.67 -16.59 -0.47
C GLU A 223 -3.17 -16.71 -1.91
N ILE A 224 -2.38 -17.75 -2.18
CA ILE A 224 -1.98 -18.11 -3.53
C ILE A 224 -3.12 -18.89 -4.17
N ALA A 225 -3.62 -18.42 -5.31
CA ALA A 225 -4.68 -19.07 -6.06
C ALA A 225 -4.26 -19.30 -7.51
N GLN A 226 -4.93 -20.27 -8.14
CA GLN A 226 -4.77 -20.61 -9.54
C GLN A 226 -6.14 -20.50 -10.22
N PHE A 227 -6.17 -19.85 -11.39
CA PHE A 227 -7.34 -19.81 -12.28
C PHE A 227 -6.87 -20.21 -13.67
N GLU A 228 -7.24 -21.40 -14.13
CA GLU A 228 -6.66 -22.02 -15.32
C GLU A 228 -5.11 -21.99 -15.32
N ASP A 229 -4.47 -21.24 -16.21
CA ASP A 229 -3.01 -21.05 -16.30
C ASP A 229 -2.50 -19.82 -15.53
N GLN A 230 -3.39 -19.04 -14.91
CA GLN A 230 -3.04 -17.82 -14.19
C GLN A 230 -2.85 -18.09 -12.69
N ARG A 231 -1.59 -18.12 -12.26
CA ARG A 231 -1.20 -18.13 -10.85
C ARG A 231 -1.15 -16.71 -10.32
N VAL A 232 -1.75 -16.45 -9.15
CA VAL A 232 -1.85 -15.09 -8.59
C VAL A 232 -1.81 -15.09 -7.07
N LEU A 233 -1.34 -13.99 -6.48
CA LEU A 233 -1.61 -13.67 -5.09
C LEU A 233 -2.94 -12.93 -4.99
N VAL A 234 -3.88 -13.47 -4.22
CA VAL A 234 -5.18 -12.83 -3.92
C VAL A 234 -5.08 -12.20 -2.53
N VAL A 235 -5.18 -10.87 -2.46
CA VAL A 235 -5.06 -10.09 -1.22
C VAL A 235 -6.42 -9.52 -0.85
N GLU A 236 -6.91 -9.83 0.35
CA GLU A 236 -8.14 -9.27 0.89
C GLU A 236 -7.94 -7.78 1.21
N ARG A 237 -8.88 -6.95 0.75
CA ARG A 237 -8.87 -5.52 0.99
C ARG A 237 -9.37 -5.21 2.41
N PHE A 238 -8.47 -4.75 3.26
CA PHE A 238 -8.82 -4.30 4.62
C PHE A 238 -9.47 -2.91 4.66
N ASP A 239 -9.57 -2.21 3.53
CA ASP A 239 -10.36 -0.98 3.37
C ASP A 239 -11.80 -1.27 2.89
N ARG A 240 -12.25 -2.53 3.04
CA ARG A 240 -13.59 -3.00 2.69
C ARG A 240 -14.16 -3.84 3.83
N ARG A 241 -15.46 -3.74 4.07
CA ARG A 241 -16.20 -4.59 5.01
C ARG A 241 -17.45 -5.12 4.33
N ILE A 242 -17.53 -6.45 4.23
CA ILE A 242 -18.70 -7.15 3.70
C ILE A 242 -19.69 -7.36 4.85
N GLU A 243 -20.92 -6.92 4.65
CA GLU A 243 -22.10 -7.22 5.49
C GLU A 243 -23.16 -7.91 4.62
N GLU A 244 -24.30 -8.30 5.20
CA GLU A 244 -25.28 -9.22 4.56
C GLU A 244 -25.70 -8.79 3.15
N ASP A 245 -26.00 -7.51 2.92
CA ASP A 245 -26.49 -6.98 1.65
C ASP A 245 -25.61 -5.87 1.04
N THR A 246 -24.50 -5.53 1.73
CA THR A 246 -23.75 -4.30 1.47
C THR A 246 -22.24 -4.52 1.60
N ILE A 247 -21.47 -3.86 0.74
CA ILE A 247 -20.02 -3.77 0.86
C ILE A 247 -19.66 -2.32 1.23
N PHE A 248 -19.26 -2.11 2.49
CA PHE A 248 -18.82 -0.81 2.97
C PHE A 248 -17.37 -0.54 2.57
N ARG A 249 -17.09 0.67 2.09
CA ARG A 249 -15.72 1.16 1.98
C ARG A 249 -15.30 1.82 3.29
N LEU A 250 -14.11 1.49 3.77
CA LEU A 250 -13.56 2.04 5.00
C LEU A 250 -12.57 3.17 4.66
N PRO A 251 -12.72 4.38 5.24
CA PRO A 251 -11.80 5.47 4.99
C PRO A 251 -10.37 5.12 5.42
N GLN A 252 -9.42 5.31 4.51
CA GLN A 252 -8.01 5.03 4.70
C GLN A 252 -7.20 5.98 3.83
N GLU A 253 -5.97 6.27 4.27
CA GLU A 253 -4.96 6.93 3.47
C GLU A 253 -3.55 6.42 3.79
N ASP A 254 -2.63 6.52 2.83
CA ASP A 254 -1.23 6.20 3.04
C ASP A 254 -0.47 7.33 3.77
N ILE A 255 0.72 7.05 4.32
CA ILE A 255 1.49 8.06 5.06
C ILE A 255 1.97 9.22 4.16
N CYS A 256 2.11 9.01 2.85
CA CYS A 256 2.40 10.13 1.95
C CYS A 256 1.20 11.07 1.87
N GLN A 257 0.00 10.55 1.71
CA GLN A 257 -1.25 11.33 1.74
C GLN A 257 -1.42 12.05 3.07
N ALA A 258 -1.27 11.35 4.19
CA ALA A 258 -1.45 11.93 5.52
C ALA A 258 -0.48 13.08 5.82
N LEU A 259 0.72 13.05 5.22
CA LEU A 259 1.75 14.09 5.35
C LEU A 259 1.78 15.08 4.17
N GLY A 260 0.83 15.01 3.23
CA GLY A 260 0.74 15.90 2.07
C GLY A 260 1.92 15.78 1.09
N LYS A 261 2.50 14.58 0.94
CA LYS A 261 3.63 14.28 0.05
C LYS A 261 3.14 13.67 -1.26
N VAL A 262 3.67 14.14 -2.38
CA VAL A 262 3.36 13.61 -3.72
C VAL A 262 3.94 12.20 -3.93
N SER A 263 3.30 11.41 -4.80
CA SER A 263 3.65 9.99 -4.98
C SER A 263 5.10 9.76 -5.41
N GLY A 264 5.62 10.63 -6.30
CA GLY A 264 7.00 10.55 -6.79
C GLY A 264 8.08 10.72 -5.73
N SER A 265 7.72 11.25 -4.56
CA SER A 265 8.61 11.43 -3.41
C SER A 265 8.49 10.33 -2.37
N LYS A 266 7.78 9.21 -2.61
CA LYS A 266 7.49 8.18 -1.57
C LYS A 266 8.68 7.66 -0.74
N TYR A 267 9.90 7.68 -1.28
CA TYR A 267 11.13 7.25 -0.59
C TYR A 267 11.75 8.40 0.20
N GLU A 268 12.29 8.10 1.39
CA GLU A 268 12.98 9.11 2.22
C GLU A 268 14.14 9.78 1.47
N GLU A 269 14.92 9.03 0.68
CA GLU A 269 16.00 9.60 -0.13
C GLU A 269 15.53 10.61 -1.21
N LYS A 270 14.25 10.57 -1.58
CA LYS A 270 13.61 11.49 -2.56
C LYS A 270 12.69 12.52 -1.89
N GLY A 271 12.85 12.73 -0.58
CA GLY A 271 12.08 13.71 0.19
C GLY A 271 10.75 13.20 0.77
N GLY A 272 10.54 11.89 0.74
CA GLY A 272 9.40 11.21 1.34
C GLY A 272 9.46 11.06 2.84
N PRO A 273 8.39 10.48 3.43
CA PRO A 273 8.34 10.24 4.86
C PRO A 273 9.47 9.32 5.34
N GLY A 274 10.30 9.83 6.24
CA GLY A 274 11.24 9.02 7.02
C GLY A 274 10.59 8.45 8.29
N SER A 275 11.28 7.50 8.93
CA SER A 275 10.77 6.79 10.12
C SER A 275 10.38 7.74 11.27
N GLN A 276 11.12 8.83 11.47
CA GLN A 276 10.81 9.84 12.48
C GLN A 276 9.47 10.55 12.21
N GLN A 277 9.18 10.88 10.95
CA GLN A 277 7.92 11.56 10.59
C GLN A 277 6.73 10.64 10.76
N VAL A 278 6.89 9.35 10.43
CA VAL A 278 5.85 8.35 10.68
C VAL A 278 5.61 8.19 12.19
N MET A 279 6.65 8.09 13.01
CA MET A 279 6.52 8.01 14.47
C MET A 279 5.85 9.25 15.08
N GLN A 280 6.15 10.44 14.55
CA GLN A 280 5.48 11.67 14.97
C GLN A 280 4.00 11.66 14.59
N LEU A 281 3.64 11.22 13.39
CA LEU A 281 2.24 11.05 12.99
C LEU A 281 1.54 10.04 13.91
N LEU A 282 2.12 8.86 14.13
CA LEU A 282 1.52 7.83 14.97
C LEU A 282 1.40 8.24 16.44
N SER A 283 2.12 9.26 16.91
CA SER A 283 1.92 9.82 18.25
C SER A 283 0.53 10.46 18.46
N GLY A 284 -0.15 10.86 17.38
CA GLY A 284 -1.53 11.33 17.43
C GLY A 284 -2.59 10.27 17.13
N SER A 285 -2.19 9.00 16.92
CA SER A 285 -3.12 7.89 16.75
C SER A 285 -3.97 7.68 18.02
N LYS A 286 -5.19 7.17 17.85
CA LYS A 286 -6.01 6.71 18.98
C LYS A 286 -5.45 5.47 19.66
N ASN A 287 -4.49 4.80 19.03
CA ASN A 287 -3.73 3.70 19.61
C ASN A 287 -2.23 4.03 19.68
N ALA A 288 -1.87 5.29 19.92
CA ALA A 288 -0.51 5.80 19.75
C ALA A 288 0.60 4.95 20.38
N TYR A 289 0.38 4.40 21.57
CA TYR A 289 1.37 3.56 22.23
C TYR A 289 1.65 2.28 21.42
N GLU A 290 0.62 1.51 21.11
CA GLU A 290 0.75 0.25 20.39
C GLU A 290 1.18 0.48 18.93
N ASP A 291 0.58 1.44 18.22
CA ASP A 291 0.90 1.71 16.82
C ASP A 291 2.38 2.10 16.63
N ARG A 292 2.95 2.86 17.57
CA ARG A 292 4.38 3.22 17.54
C ARG A 292 5.30 2.03 17.82
N LEU A 293 4.92 1.16 18.76
CA LEU A 293 5.68 -0.07 19.04
C LEU A 293 5.58 -1.06 17.86
N GLU A 294 4.40 -1.21 17.26
CA GLU A 294 4.17 -2.03 16.07
C GLU A 294 4.97 -1.50 14.87
N PHE A 295 5.01 -0.19 14.67
CA PHE A 295 5.81 0.42 13.62
C PHE A 295 7.32 0.21 13.82
N LEU A 296 7.84 0.36 15.05
CA LEU A 296 9.24 0.03 15.32
C LEU A 296 9.52 -1.47 15.12
N ARG A 297 8.61 -2.33 15.59
CA ARG A 297 8.71 -3.79 15.45
C ARG A 297 8.78 -4.20 13.97
N VAL A 298 7.90 -3.66 13.13
CA VAL A 298 7.89 -3.99 11.71
C VAL A 298 9.14 -3.48 10.98
N GLN A 299 9.72 -2.35 11.40
CA GLN A 299 11.00 -1.87 10.84
C GLN A 299 12.14 -2.85 11.08
N ILE A 300 12.21 -3.43 12.29
CA ILE A 300 13.18 -4.48 12.61
C ILE A 300 12.91 -5.72 11.74
N VAL A 301 11.65 -6.12 11.59
CA VAL A 301 11.25 -7.26 10.76
C VAL A 301 11.59 -7.04 9.28
N PHE A 302 11.36 -5.84 8.73
CA PHE A 302 11.74 -5.49 7.36
C PHE A 302 13.25 -5.58 7.16
N TRP A 303 14.05 -5.15 8.14
CA TRP A 303 15.49 -5.37 8.10
C TRP A 303 15.86 -6.85 8.14
N LEU A 304 15.24 -7.66 8.99
CA LEU A 304 15.50 -9.10 9.06
C LEU A 304 15.12 -9.84 7.77
N LEU A 305 14.05 -9.40 7.09
CA LEU A 305 13.59 -9.93 5.80
C LEU A 305 14.35 -9.35 4.60
N ALA A 306 15.20 -8.34 4.77
CA ALA A 306 15.68 -7.52 3.66
C ALA A 306 14.52 -7.01 2.77
N ALA A 307 13.40 -6.63 3.40
CA ALA A 307 12.27 -5.97 2.75
C ALA A 307 12.60 -4.49 2.56
N VAL A 308 13.20 -4.18 1.42
CA VAL A 308 13.81 -2.87 1.13
C VAL A 308 12.82 -1.81 0.66
N ASP A 309 11.62 -2.21 0.25
CA ASP A 309 10.61 -1.32 -0.36
C ASP A 309 9.55 -0.81 0.63
N GLY A 310 9.81 -0.87 1.94
CA GLY A 310 8.92 -0.34 2.99
C GLY A 310 8.89 1.19 3.06
N HIS A 311 8.41 1.84 2.01
CA HIS A 311 8.36 3.31 1.88
C HIS A 311 7.03 3.90 2.36
N GLY A 312 6.87 5.24 2.32
CA GLY A 312 5.71 5.93 2.89
C GLY A 312 4.34 5.47 2.38
N LYS A 313 4.25 4.89 1.18
CA LYS A 313 2.99 4.35 0.63
C LYS A 313 2.66 2.91 1.07
N ASN A 314 3.59 2.20 1.74
CA ASN A 314 3.39 0.83 2.26
C ASN A 314 2.91 0.82 3.71
N PHE A 315 2.64 2.00 4.26
CA PHE A 315 2.01 2.17 5.56
C PHE A 315 0.79 3.07 5.35
N SER A 316 -0.33 2.66 5.94
CA SER A 316 -1.58 3.42 5.88
C SER A 316 -2.17 3.60 7.28
N ILE A 317 -3.07 4.57 7.38
CA ILE A 317 -3.90 4.79 8.56
C ILE A 317 -5.38 4.68 8.18
N ALA A 318 -6.17 4.06 9.05
CA ALA A 318 -7.62 4.06 8.96
C ALA A 318 -8.16 5.36 9.57
N LEU A 319 -9.12 6.01 8.91
CA LEU A 319 -9.75 7.25 9.38
C LEU A 319 -11.14 6.93 9.96
N ASN A 320 -11.18 6.67 11.26
CA ASN A 320 -12.40 6.36 12.00
C ASN A 320 -13.08 7.64 12.52
N GLN A 321 -14.28 7.48 13.09
CA GLN A 321 -15.01 8.61 13.69
C GLN A 321 -14.32 9.12 14.96
N ASP A 322 -13.69 8.23 15.72
CA ASP A 322 -12.98 8.59 16.95
C ASP A 322 -11.62 9.20 16.65
N GLY A 323 -10.97 8.87 15.53
CA GLY A 323 -9.67 9.40 15.12
C GLY A 323 -9.02 8.47 14.10
N TYR A 324 -7.70 8.33 14.12
CA TYR A 324 -6.99 7.43 13.21
C TYR A 324 -6.14 6.41 13.95
N ARG A 325 -5.87 5.29 13.27
CA ARG A 325 -5.04 4.16 13.75
C ARG A 325 -4.27 3.55 12.59
N LEU A 326 -3.14 2.91 12.86
CA LEU A 326 -2.36 2.17 11.87
C LEU A 326 -3.21 1.04 11.25
N THR A 327 -3.15 0.87 9.93
CA THR A 327 -3.81 -0.26 9.23
C THR A 327 -2.97 -1.53 9.33
N PRO A 328 -3.52 -2.70 8.93
CA PRO A 328 -2.69 -3.88 8.69
C PRO A 328 -1.52 -3.57 7.73
N PHE A 329 -0.39 -4.25 7.90
CA PHE A 329 0.74 -4.19 6.95
C PHE A 329 0.42 -4.96 5.66
N TYR A 330 0.93 -4.48 4.55
CA TYR A 330 0.67 -5.03 3.21
C TYR A 330 1.89 -4.82 2.32
N ASP A 331 1.92 -5.58 1.21
CA ASP A 331 2.86 -5.31 0.11
C ASP A 331 4.32 -5.40 0.58
N VAL A 332 4.64 -6.52 1.22
CA VAL A 332 5.96 -6.80 1.80
C VAL A 332 6.66 -7.86 0.96
N LEU A 333 7.79 -7.48 0.37
CA LEU A 333 8.57 -8.34 -0.50
C LEU A 333 10.04 -8.32 -0.10
N SER A 334 10.61 -9.48 0.14
CA SER A 334 12.02 -9.64 0.51
C SER A 334 12.93 -9.61 -0.71
N ALA A 335 14.07 -8.94 -0.60
CA ALA A 335 15.08 -8.96 -1.65
C ALA A 335 15.93 -10.25 -1.67
N TYR A 336 15.83 -11.14 -0.67
CA TYR A 336 16.72 -12.30 -0.54
C TYR A 336 16.73 -13.26 -1.75
N PRO A 337 15.58 -13.66 -2.32
CA PRO A 337 15.58 -14.58 -3.46
C PRO A 337 16.26 -14.01 -4.71
N TYR A 338 16.44 -12.69 -4.76
CA TYR A 338 17.00 -11.98 -5.91
C TYR A 338 18.45 -11.52 -5.70
N PHE A 339 19.06 -11.84 -4.55
CA PHE A 339 20.45 -11.48 -4.29
C PHE A 339 21.39 -12.10 -5.34
N GLY A 340 22.24 -11.27 -5.94
CA GLY A 340 23.17 -11.67 -6.98
C GLY A 340 22.61 -11.57 -8.40
N GLN A 341 21.31 -11.31 -8.55
CA GLN A 341 20.70 -11.03 -9.85
C GLN A 341 20.79 -9.54 -10.19
N GLY A 342 21.07 -9.22 -11.46
CA GLY A 342 21.26 -7.86 -11.95
C GLY A 342 22.11 -6.99 -11.02
N ASN A 343 21.52 -5.89 -10.53
CA ASN A 343 22.16 -4.95 -9.61
C ASN A 343 21.82 -5.20 -8.12
N ILE A 344 21.07 -6.26 -7.79
CA ILE A 344 20.64 -6.57 -6.41
C ILE A 344 21.78 -7.26 -5.67
N GLN A 345 22.70 -6.46 -5.15
CA GLN A 345 23.79 -6.93 -4.30
C GLN A 345 23.50 -6.57 -2.84
N ALA A 346 23.67 -7.53 -1.93
CA ALA A 346 23.47 -7.34 -0.50
C ALA A 346 24.18 -6.09 0.08
N LYS A 347 25.35 -5.74 -0.47
CA LYS A 347 26.14 -4.57 -0.05
C LYS A 347 25.66 -3.22 -0.62
N LYS A 348 24.80 -3.26 -1.64
CA LYS A 348 24.30 -2.09 -2.37
C LYS A 348 22.84 -1.76 -2.06
N ILE A 349 22.05 -2.77 -1.65
CA ILE A 349 20.65 -2.56 -1.30
C ILE A 349 20.50 -1.68 -0.05
N LYS A 350 19.39 -0.96 -0.02
CA LYS A 350 19.13 0.13 0.89
C LYS A 350 17.71 0.01 1.44
N MET A 351 17.53 0.24 2.74
CA MET A 351 16.19 0.32 3.34
C MET A 351 15.51 1.61 2.86
N ALA A 352 14.19 1.56 2.66
CA ALA A 352 13.40 2.73 2.26
C ALA A 352 13.37 3.86 3.32
N MET A 353 13.51 3.50 4.59
CA MET A 353 13.61 4.43 5.72
C MET A 353 14.91 4.19 6.51
N LYS A 354 15.53 5.28 6.96
CA LYS A 354 16.78 5.29 7.73
C LYS A 354 16.62 4.72 9.13
N VAL A 355 17.64 4.00 9.56
CA VAL A 355 17.89 3.68 10.97
C VAL A 355 18.88 4.70 11.52
N HIS A 356 18.48 5.42 12.57
CA HIS A 356 19.28 6.46 13.20
C HIS A 356 19.89 5.96 14.50
N SER A 357 21.21 5.78 14.52
CA SER A 357 22.02 5.52 15.72
C SER A 357 22.93 6.74 15.96
N LYS A 358 24.09 6.60 16.60
CA LYS A 358 25.19 7.58 16.54
C LYS A 358 25.45 8.05 15.10
N ASN A 359 25.40 7.12 14.14
CA ASN A 359 25.43 7.40 12.71
C ASN A 359 24.10 7.02 12.06
N THR A 360 23.81 7.57 10.88
CA THR A 360 22.62 7.17 10.13
C THR A 360 22.96 6.05 9.15
N HIS A 361 22.14 4.99 9.14
CA HIS A 361 22.35 3.80 8.33
C HIS A 361 21.22 3.67 7.30
N TYR A 362 21.61 3.55 6.04
CA TYR A 362 20.68 3.38 4.90
C TYR A 362 20.86 2.01 4.24
N LYS A 363 22.11 1.54 4.10
CA LYS A 363 22.40 0.25 3.50
C LYS A 363 22.04 -0.87 4.46
N TRP A 364 21.30 -1.85 3.95
CA TRP A 364 20.77 -2.97 4.74
C TRP A 364 21.88 -3.73 5.48
N ASN A 365 23.00 -4.00 4.81
CA ASN A 365 24.11 -4.77 5.38
C ASN A 365 24.89 -4.04 6.47
N GLU A 366 24.85 -2.71 6.51
CA GLU A 366 25.52 -1.87 7.51
C GLU A 366 24.68 -1.71 8.80
N ILE A 367 23.40 -2.11 8.78
CA ILE A 367 22.55 -2.12 9.97
C ILE A 367 22.91 -3.32 10.85
N MET A 368 23.00 -3.07 12.16
CA MET A 368 23.39 -4.02 13.21
C MET A 368 22.41 -3.93 14.37
N ALA A 369 22.33 -5.00 15.18
CA ALA A 369 21.39 -5.08 16.30
C ALA A 369 21.50 -3.90 17.28
N ARG A 370 22.73 -3.50 17.65
CA ARG A 370 23.02 -2.34 18.52
C ARG A 370 22.47 -1.00 18.03
N HIS A 371 22.10 -0.86 16.75
CA HIS A 371 21.56 0.40 16.23
C HIS A 371 20.08 0.60 16.61
N TRP A 372 19.35 -0.48 16.90
CA TRP A 372 17.91 -0.41 17.16
C TRP A 372 17.55 0.25 18.48
N PRO A 373 18.20 -0.04 19.63
CA PRO A 373 17.88 0.65 20.88
C PRO A 373 18.10 2.17 20.80
N GLU A 374 19.20 2.61 20.17
CA GLU A 374 19.45 4.04 19.91
C GLU A 374 18.41 4.63 18.94
N HIS A 375 17.98 3.86 17.95
CA HIS A 375 16.95 4.28 17.01
C HIS A 375 15.58 4.46 17.69
N GLY A 376 15.16 3.49 18.49
CA GLY A 376 13.94 3.56 19.30
C GLY A 376 13.96 4.79 20.20
N LYS A 377 15.08 5.03 20.89
CA LYS A 377 15.25 6.23 21.73
C LYS A 377 15.06 7.53 20.95
N LYS A 378 15.64 7.65 19.75
CA LYS A 378 15.44 8.83 18.88
C LYS A 378 13.99 9.00 18.40
N GLN A 379 13.27 7.90 18.28
CA GLN A 379 11.84 7.88 17.95
C GLN A 379 10.93 8.05 19.18
N GLY A 380 11.50 8.23 20.38
CA GLY A 380 10.76 8.40 21.64
C GLY A 380 10.17 7.10 22.18
N ILE A 381 10.80 5.96 21.90
CA ILE A 381 10.53 4.65 22.50
C ILE A 381 11.67 4.33 23.46
N ASP A 382 11.34 3.83 24.65
CA ASP A 382 12.35 3.53 25.66
C ASP A 382 13.25 2.37 25.22
N GLU A 383 14.48 2.39 25.73
CA GLU A 383 15.49 1.38 25.40
C GLU A 383 15.02 -0.03 25.77
N ASP A 384 14.45 -0.18 26.96
CA ASP A 384 13.91 -1.44 27.47
C ASP A 384 12.78 -1.99 26.59
N GLN A 385 11.93 -1.11 26.06
CA GLN A 385 10.85 -1.52 25.14
C GLN A 385 11.43 -2.02 23.81
N THR A 386 12.47 -1.36 23.30
CA THR A 386 13.13 -1.78 22.07
C THR A 386 13.86 -3.12 22.26
N LEU A 387 14.54 -3.29 23.40
CA LEU A 387 15.18 -4.55 23.78
C LEU A 387 14.14 -5.67 23.97
N ALA A 388 12.97 -5.37 24.56
CA ALA A 388 11.88 -6.32 24.69
C ALA A 388 11.34 -6.76 23.33
N ILE A 389 11.18 -5.84 22.37
CA ILE A 389 10.82 -6.18 20.98
C ILE A 389 11.89 -7.11 20.38
N MET A 390 13.17 -6.77 20.50
CA MET A 390 14.26 -7.58 19.96
C MET A 390 14.31 -8.99 20.57
N ALA A 391 14.13 -9.11 21.89
CA ALA A 391 14.07 -10.39 22.59
C ALA A 391 12.82 -11.21 22.19
N TYR A 392 11.68 -10.56 21.98
CA TYR A 392 10.49 -11.23 21.44
C TYR A 392 10.77 -11.81 20.04
N LEU A 393 11.39 -11.02 19.16
CA LEU A 393 11.73 -11.44 17.80
C LEU A 393 12.74 -12.61 17.82
N ASP A 394 13.79 -12.55 18.63
CA ASP A 394 14.79 -13.63 18.80
C ASP A 394 14.13 -14.96 19.20
N ASN A 395 13.14 -14.90 20.10
CA ASN A 395 12.44 -16.09 20.59
C ASN A 395 11.37 -16.65 19.65
N LYS A 396 10.79 -15.82 18.76
CA LYS A 396 9.59 -16.21 17.98
C LYS A 396 9.83 -16.43 16.50
N ILE A 397 10.84 -15.81 15.91
CA ILE A 397 11.02 -15.81 14.45
C ILE A 397 11.20 -17.20 13.87
N GLU A 398 12.03 -18.05 14.47
CA GLU A 398 12.26 -19.41 13.95
C GLU A 398 10.96 -20.24 13.94
N SER A 399 10.19 -20.20 15.02
CA SER A 399 8.89 -20.86 15.09
C SER A 399 7.89 -20.28 14.06
N ALA A 400 7.87 -18.96 13.88
CA ALA A 400 6.97 -18.31 12.93
C ALA A 400 7.31 -18.65 11.47
N LEU A 401 8.60 -18.69 11.11
CA LEU A 401 9.07 -19.11 9.78
C LEU A 401 8.68 -20.58 9.50
N ASN A 402 8.97 -21.48 10.44
CA ASN A 402 8.64 -22.91 10.31
C ASN A 402 7.12 -23.14 10.21
N THR A 403 6.32 -22.35 10.94
CA THR A 403 4.85 -22.42 10.86
C THR A 403 4.35 -21.94 9.50
N SER A 404 4.98 -20.91 8.94
CA SER A 404 4.60 -20.35 7.63
C SER A 404 4.86 -21.34 6.50
N LEU A 405 6.00 -22.06 6.53
CA LEU A 405 6.29 -23.15 5.59
C LEU A 405 5.23 -24.26 5.67
N LYS A 406 4.80 -24.64 6.89
CA LYS A 406 3.79 -25.69 7.09
C LYS A 406 2.38 -25.29 6.63
N GLN A 407 2.10 -23.99 6.51
CA GLN A 407 0.82 -23.45 6.05
C GLN A 407 0.77 -23.27 4.53
N ALA A 408 1.88 -23.52 3.83
CA ALA A 408 1.94 -23.41 2.38
C ALA A 408 0.97 -24.41 1.72
N ASN A 409 0.28 -23.95 0.69
CA ASN A 409 -0.53 -24.82 -0.16
C ASN A 409 0.33 -25.42 -1.29
N ASP A 410 -0.25 -26.34 -2.05
CA ASP A 410 0.45 -27.06 -3.12
C ASP A 410 0.90 -26.15 -4.29
N LEU A 411 0.41 -24.90 -4.34
CA LEU A 411 0.80 -23.92 -5.37
C LEU A 411 2.06 -23.15 -4.98
N PHE A 412 2.51 -23.22 -3.73
CA PHE A 412 3.67 -22.47 -3.22
C PHE A 412 5.00 -23.13 -3.62
N ASP A 413 5.96 -22.31 -4.05
CA ASP A 413 7.33 -22.73 -4.24
C ASP A 413 8.08 -22.78 -2.91
N MET A 414 8.22 -24.00 -2.38
CA MET A 414 8.94 -24.27 -1.14
C MET A 414 10.38 -23.75 -1.15
N GLY A 415 11.06 -23.74 -2.30
CA GLY A 415 12.43 -23.24 -2.41
C GLY A 415 12.54 -21.76 -2.09
N VAL A 416 11.54 -20.96 -2.46
CA VAL A 416 11.47 -19.53 -2.10
C VAL A 416 11.34 -19.38 -0.59
N GLY A 417 10.45 -20.14 0.04
CA GLY A 417 10.25 -20.13 1.49
C GLY A 417 11.50 -20.56 2.27
N GLU A 418 12.21 -21.57 1.79
CA GLU A 418 13.47 -22.05 2.40
C GLU A 418 14.57 -20.99 2.34
N VAL A 419 14.76 -20.34 1.18
CA VAL A 419 15.72 -19.24 1.01
C VAL A 419 15.40 -18.08 1.95
N LEU A 420 14.12 -17.67 2.02
CA LEU A 420 13.68 -16.62 2.93
C LEU A 420 13.95 -16.99 4.39
N THR A 421 13.61 -18.23 4.78
CA THR A 421 13.84 -18.75 6.13
C THR A 421 15.32 -18.74 6.51
N GLU A 422 16.19 -19.33 5.69
CA GLU A 422 17.63 -19.43 5.96
C GLU A 422 18.26 -18.04 6.11
N ARG A 423 17.93 -17.12 5.18
CA ARG A 423 18.50 -15.78 5.14
C ARG A 423 18.01 -14.92 6.29
N THR A 424 16.73 -15.00 6.64
CA THR A 424 16.16 -14.30 7.80
C THR A 424 16.79 -14.81 9.10
N LEU A 425 16.94 -16.13 9.29
CA LEU A 425 17.62 -16.69 10.46
C LEU A 425 19.09 -16.29 10.52
N THR A 426 19.77 -16.23 9.37
CA THR A 426 21.16 -15.73 9.29
C THR A 426 21.26 -14.28 9.76
N CYS A 427 20.32 -13.42 9.37
CA CYS A 427 20.27 -12.03 9.84
C CYS A 427 19.91 -11.95 11.34
N LEU A 428 18.99 -12.81 11.81
CA LEU A 428 18.55 -12.89 13.21
C LEU A 428 19.71 -13.12 14.18
N ARG A 429 20.73 -13.91 13.78
CA ARG A 429 21.93 -14.14 14.60
C ARG A 429 22.62 -12.84 15.05
N LYS A 430 22.45 -11.73 14.31
CA LYS A 430 22.94 -10.42 14.75
C LYS A 430 22.24 -9.94 16.03
N ILE A 431 20.94 -10.17 16.17
CA ILE A 431 20.16 -9.89 17.38
C ILE A 431 20.53 -10.88 18.47
N THR A 432 20.54 -12.18 18.18
CA THR A 432 20.88 -13.23 19.15
C THR A 432 22.23 -12.99 19.82
N ASN A 433 23.25 -12.64 19.04
CA ASN A 433 24.59 -12.36 19.56
C ASN A 433 24.65 -11.07 20.38
N PHE A 434 23.85 -10.06 20.02
CA PHE A 434 23.77 -8.80 20.75
C PHE A 434 23.02 -8.90 22.07
N LEU A 435 22.02 -9.78 22.18
CA LEU A 435 21.29 -9.97 23.44
C LEU A 435 22.04 -10.86 24.45
N LYS A 436 22.99 -11.67 23.98
CA LYS A 436 23.78 -12.59 24.82
C LYS A 436 25.06 -11.97 25.40
N GLY A 437 25.57 -10.90 24.78
CA GLY A 437 26.76 -10.17 25.20
C GLY A 437 26.38 -8.80 25.72
#